data_AF-A0A9P6SXI3-F1
#
_entry.id   AF-A0A9P6SXI3-F1
#
_cell.length_a   1.000
_cell.length_b   1.000
_cell.length_c   1.000
_cell.angle_alpha   90.00
_cell.angle_beta   90.00
_cell.angle_gamma   90.00
#
_symmetry.space_group_name_H-M   'P 1'
#
loop_
_entity.id
_entity.type
_entity.pdbx_description
1 polymer ?
#
loop_
_entity_poly.entity_id
_entity_poly.type
_entity_poly.pdbx_seq_one_letter_code
_entity_poly.pdbx_strand_id
1 'polypeptide(L)'
;MISSGATIDIRDYDNKVDGALPLETLLNENQALRSMIHSMEVGKKWLFTNAGESHAKRVIKILGLEGLFDGITFCNYLERQFVCKPDKKAFEKAMVQAGVLSPDLCYFVDDSAANIEMATKIGWTTVHVNEEPSGSALLGNFQIRSIMELPNVMPQFWDHRRGSL
;
A
#
# COMPACT_ATOMS: atom_id res chain seq x y z
N MET A 1 -38.10 18.44 13.65
CA MET A 1 -37.49 17.52 14.63
C MET A 1 -36.43 16.72 13.91
N ILE A 2 -35.15 17.08 14.07
CA ILE A 2 -34.03 16.35 13.47
C ILE A 2 -33.59 15.33 14.54
N SER A 3 -33.82 14.05 14.24
CA SER A 3 -33.46 12.95 15.13
C SER A 3 -31.93 12.86 15.26
N SER A 4 -31.48 12.59 16.49
CA SER A 4 -30.11 12.53 16.97
C SER A 4 -29.13 11.82 16.04
N GLY A 5 -28.18 12.57 15.47
CA GLY A 5 -27.01 12.02 14.81
C GLY A 5 -26.05 11.47 15.87
N ALA A 6 -25.90 10.15 15.94
CA ALA A 6 -24.87 9.53 16.76
C ALA A 6 -23.50 10.07 16.31
N THR A 7 -22.78 10.71 17.23
CA THR A 7 -21.41 11.14 16.98
C THR A 7 -20.56 9.87 17.03
N ILE A 8 -20.14 9.37 15.87
CA ILE A 8 -19.23 8.22 15.80
C ILE A 8 -17.90 8.69 16.41
N ASP A 9 -17.51 8.10 17.54
CA ASP A 9 -16.16 8.25 18.07
C ASP A 9 -15.22 7.46 17.17
N ILE A 10 -14.41 8.19 16.43
CA ILE A 10 -13.46 7.66 15.46
C ILE A 10 -12.43 6.74 16.12
N ARG A 11 -12.01 7.04 17.35
CA ARG A 11 -11.05 6.20 18.08
C ARG A 11 -11.71 4.90 18.52
N ASP A 12 -12.97 4.99 18.95
CA ASP A 12 -13.76 3.80 19.28
C ASP A 12 -14.02 2.93 18.04
N TYR A 13 -14.26 3.54 16.87
CA TYR A 13 -14.39 2.81 15.60
C TYR A 13 -13.08 2.11 15.20
N ASP A 14 -11.95 2.83 15.17
CA ASP A 14 -10.63 2.26 14.82
C ASP A 14 -10.26 1.10 15.77
N ASN A 15 -10.49 1.28 17.08
CA ASN A 15 -10.27 0.22 18.07
C ASN A 15 -11.16 -1.01 17.85
N LYS A 16 -12.42 -0.82 17.43
CA LYS A 16 -13.39 -1.91 17.26
C LYS A 16 -13.31 -2.62 15.91
N VAL A 17 -12.68 -2.00 14.91
CA VAL A 17 -12.53 -2.59 13.57
C VAL A 17 -11.10 -3.09 13.41
N ASP A 18 -10.16 -2.18 13.15
CA ASP A 18 -8.77 -2.52 12.83
C ASP A 18 -7.98 -2.95 14.07
N GLY A 19 -8.29 -2.37 15.23
CA GLY A 19 -7.66 -2.69 16.51
C GLY A 19 -8.11 -4.03 17.11
N ALA A 20 -9.35 -4.45 16.84
CA ALA A 20 -9.95 -5.64 17.43
C ALA A 20 -9.51 -6.96 16.76
N LEU A 21 -8.87 -6.87 15.59
CA LEU A 21 -8.40 -8.05 14.89
C LEU A 21 -7.27 -8.74 15.68
N PRO A 22 -7.31 -10.07 15.87
CA PRO A 22 -6.25 -10.84 16.52
C PRO A 22 -5.08 -11.06 15.55
N LEU A 23 -4.43 -9.99 15.10
CA LEU A 23 -3.41 -10.05 14.05
C LEU A 23 -2.24 -10.94 14.43
N GLU A 24 -1.87 -11.02 15.70
CA GLU A 24 -0.76 -11.85 16.19
C GLU A 24 -1.04 -13.36 16.07
N THR A 25 -2.31 -13.76 15.87
CA THR A 25 -2.65 -15.16 15.61
C THR A 25 -2.82 -15.45 14.11
N LEU A 26 -2.99 -14.42 13.30
CA LEU A 26 -3.26 -14.53 11.87
C LEU A 26 -2.03 -14.26 11.01
N LEU A 27 -1.14 -13.40 11.47
CA LEU A 27 0.06 -12.97 10.79
C LEU A 27 1.28 -13.47 11.54
N ASN A 28 2.29 -13.86 10.79
CA ASN A 28 3.58 -14.26 11.30
C ASN A 28 4.67 -13.50 10.55
N GLU A 29 5.85 -13.40 11.14
CA GLU A 29 7.02 -12.83 10.47
C GLU A 29 7.23 -13.52 9.12
N ASN A 30 7.52 -12.71 8.10
CA ASN A 30 7.74 -13.22 6.75
C ASN A 30 9.15 -12.85 6.28
N GLN A 31 10.11 -13.71 6.62
CA GLN A 31 11.52 -13.47 6.30
C GLN A 31 11.80 -13.43 4.80
N ALA A 32 11.04 -14.18 3.99
CA ALA A 32 11.17 -14.16 2.53
C ALA A 32 10.73 -12.81 1.97
N LEU A 33 9.59 -12.29 2.42
CA LEU A 33 9.09 -10.97 2.06
C LEU A 33 10.04 -9.86 2.52
N ARG A 34 10.53 -9.92 3.77
CA ARG A 34 11.54 -8.99 4.29
C ARG A 34 12.76 -8.95 3.39
N SER A 35 13.30 -10.11 3.03
CA SER A 35 14.51 -10.22 2.21
C SER A 35 14.29 -9.65 0.82
N MET A 36 13.15 -9.93 0.19
CA MET A 36 12.79 -9.42 -1.14
C MET A 36 12.64 -7.90 -1.14
N ILE A 37 11.92 -7.33 -0.17
CA ILE A 37 11.75 -5.87 -0.05
C ILE A 37 13.08 -5.21 0.28
N HIS A 38 13.88 -5.80 1.16
CA HIS A 38 15.18 -5.25 1.55
C HIS A 38 16.14 -5.14 0.35
N SER A 39 16.26 -6.19 -0.47
CA SER A 39 17.15 -6.22 -1.64
C SER A 39 16.66 -5.41 -2.85
N MET A 40 15.46 -4.83 -2.78
CA MET A 40 14.92 -3.99 -3.85
C MET A 40 15.71 -2.68 -3.95
N GLU A 41 16.27 -2.41 -5.13
CA GLU A 41 17.03 -1.20 -5.48
C GLU A 41 16.11 -0.14 -6.08
N VAL A 42 15.60 0.75 -5.23
CA VAL A 42 14.73 1.88 -5.60
C VAL A 42 15.08 3.11 -4.76
N GLY A 43 14.71 4.29 -5.24
CA GLY A 43 14.98 5.54 -4.52
C GLY A 43 14.24 5.67 -3.19
N LYS A 44 12.96 5.31 -3.14
CA LYS A 44 12.13 5.30 -1.93
C LYS A 44 11.15 4.15 -1.92
N LYS A 45 10.93 3.56 -0.75
CA LYS A 45 9.89 2.55 -0.46
C LYS A 45 8.85 3.20 0.43
N TRP A 46 7.60 3.25 -0.01
CA TRP A 46 6.55 4.00 0.69
C TRP A 46 5.33 3.12 0.94
N LEU A 47 4.84 3.10 2.19
CA LEU A 47 3.59 2.42 2.52
C LEU A 47 2.42 3.33 2.16
N PHE A 48 1.44 2.80 1.43
CA PHE A 48 0.23 3.54 1.10
C PHE A 48 -1.01 2.71 1.38
N THR A 49 -1.70 3.02 2.48
CA THR A 49 -2.77 2.18 3.04
C THR A 49 -4.05 2.98 3.30
N ASN A 50 -5.19 2.28 3.22
CA ASN A 50 -6.48 2.82 3.65
C ASN A 50 -6.75 2.61 5.15
N ALA A 51 -5.88 1.89 5.85
CA ALA A 51 -5.97 1.71 7.30
C ALA A 51 -5.51 2.94 8.07
N GLY A 52 -5.80 2.97 9.37
CA GLY A 52 -5.20 3.92 10.31
C GLY A 52 -3.71 3.65 10.55
N GLU A 53 -2.98 4.66 11.02
CA GLU A 53 -1.52 4.56 11.25
C GLU A 53 -1.16 3.45 12.24
N SER A 54 -1.90 3.35 13.35
CA SER A 54 -1.67 2.37 14.42
C SER A 54 -1.76 0.94 13.88
N HIS A 55 -2.80 0.65 13.10
CA HIS A 55 -2.98 -0.66 12.48
C HIS A 55 -1.87 -0.97 11.49
N ALA A 56 -1.54 -0.01 10.61
CA ALA A 56 -0.47 -0.20 9.63
C ALA A 56 0.89 -0.49 10.30
N LYS A 57 1.25 0.26 11.35
CA LYS A 57 2.48 0.01 12.11
C LYS A 57 2.46 -1.34 12.81
N ARG A 58 1.31 -1.76 13.37
CA ARG A 58 1.15 -3.08 13.99
C ARG A 58 1.39 -4.21 12.99
N VAL A 59 0.80 -4.14 11.79
CA VAL A 59 1.00 -5.14 10.73
C VAL A 59 2.48 -5.21 10.30
N ILE A 60 3.11 -4.07 10.05
CA ILE A 60 4.53 -4.00 9.66
C ILE A 60 5.44 -4.60 10.72
N LYS A 61 5.13 -4.36 11.99
CA LYS A 61 5.86 -4.97 13.11
C LYS A 61 5.70 -6.49 13.16
N ILE A 62 4.47 -7.00 13.09
CA ILE A 62 4.20 -8.45 13.15
C ILE A 62 4.84 -9.19 11.97
N LEU A 63 4.82 -8.59 10.76
CA LEU A 63 5.45 -9.18 9.58
C LEU A 63 6.99 -9.09 9.58
N GLY A 64 7.58 -8.37 10.55
CA GLY A 64 9.02 -8.16 10.61
C GLY A 64 9.53 -7.21 9.52
N LEU A 65 8.74 -6.24 9.07
CA LEU A 65 9.08 -5.32 7.97
C LEU A 65 9.51 -3.92 8.46
N GLU A 66 9.68 -3.74 9.77
CA GLU A 66 10.17 -2.49 10.34
C GLU A 66 11.53 -2.08 9.73
N GLY A 67 11.69 -0.77 9.50
CA GLY A 67 12.90 -0.18 8.92
C GLY A 67 13.07 -0.33 7.41
N LEU A 68 12.12 -0.93 6.69
CA LEU A 68 12.23 -1.13 5.24
C LEU A 68 11.57 -0.03 4.38
N PHE A 69 10.81 0.87 4.99
CA PHE A 69 10.04 1.91 4.31
C PHE A 69 10.44 3.30 4.81
N ASP A 70 10.56 4.25 3.88
CA ASP A 70 10.95 5.64 4.15
C ASP A 70 9.80 6.47 4.73
N GLY A 71 8.57 5.98 4.60
CA GLY A 71 7.40 6.61 5.20
C GLY A 71 6.10 5.90 4.86
N ILE A 72 5.01 6.51 5.34
CA ILE A 72 3.66 5.97 5.23
C ILE A 72 2.64 7.08 4.95
N THR A 73 1.79 6.85 3.95
CA THR A 73 0.51 7.54 3.76
C THR A 73 -0.61 6.61 4.23
N PHE A 74 -1.39 7.08 5.20
CA PHE A 74 -2.48 6.34 5.81
C PHE A 74 -3.77 7.19 5.86
N CYS A 75 -4.90 6.55 6.16
CA CYS A 75 -6.15 7.25 6.41
C CYS A 75 -6.13 7.87 7.81
N ASN A 76 -6.01 9.20 7.87
CA ASN A 76 -6.09 9.90 9.13
C ASN A 76 -7.55 10.07 9.54
N TYR A 77 -8.10 9.08 10.23
CA TYR A 77 -9.53 9.11 10.60
C TYR A 77 -9.90 10.32 11.49
N LEU A 78 -8.93 10.98 12.14
CA LEU A 78 -9.18 12.20 12.93
C LEU A 78 -9.59 13.40 12.06
N GLU A 79 -9.32 13.34 10.75
CA GLU A 79 -9.78 14.35 9.79
C GLU A 79 -11.26 14.13 9.45
N ARG A 80 -12.06 15.20 9.55
CA ARG A 80 -13.51 15.17 9.27
C ARG A 80 -13.87 14.73 7.84
N GLN A 81 -12.94 14.94 6.91
CA GLN A 81 -13.01 14.50 5.52
C GLN A 81 -11.66 13.89 5.13
N PHE A 82 -11.32 12.78 5.79
CA PHE A 82 -10.11 12.05 5.45
C PHE A 82 -10.18 11.53 4.00
N VAL A 83 -9.04 11.56 3.31
CA VAL A 83 -8.89 11.05 1.95
C VAL A 83 -8.30 9.64 1.98
N CYS A 84 -8.88 8.73 1.20
CA CYS A 84 -8.46 7.35 1.08
C CYS A 84 -8.42 6.93 -0.40
N LYS A 85 -7.71 5.86 -0.73
CA LYS A 85 -7.79 5.26 -2.06
C LYS A 85 -9.23 4.73 -2.27
N PRO A 86 -9.83 4.84 -3.46
CA PRO A 86 -9.22 5.25 -4.74
C PRO A 86 -9.40 6.75 -5.07
N ASP A 87 -9.63 7.64 -4.10
CA ASP A 87 -9.71 9.08 -4.38
C ASP A 87 -8.36 9.58 -4.92
N LYS A 88 -8.38 10.32 -6.04
CA LYS A 88 -7.21 10.95 -6.65
C LYS A 88 -6.39 11.75 -5.63
N LYS A 89 -7.06 12.44 -4.69
CA LYS A 89 -6.41 13.25 -3.65
C LYS A 89 -5.52 12.41 -2.72
N ALA A 90 -5.85 11.13 -2.51
CA ALA A 90 -5.02 10.25 -1.69
C ALA A 90 -3.68 9.94 -2.39
N PHE A 91 -3.70 9.74 -3.71
CA PHE A 91 -2.49 9.54 -4.51
C PHE A 91 -1.64 10.81 -4.59
N GLU A 92 -2.26 11.97 -4.83
CA GLU A 92 -1.58 13.28 -4.82
C GLU A 92 -0.94 13.54 -3.44
N LYS A 93 -1.66 13.24 -2.35
CA LYS A 93 -1.13 13.31 -0.98
C LYS A 93 0.09 12.40 -0.81
N ALA A 94 0.04 11.17 -1.30
CA ALA A 94 1.16 10.23 -1.21
C ALA A 94 2.40 10.74 -1.97
N MET A 95 2.23 11.30 -3.18
CA MET A 95 3.33 11.90 -3.94
C MET A 95 3.99 13.06 -3.17
N VAL A 96 3.18 13.97 -2.63
CA VAL A 96 3.68 15.12 -1.86
C VAL A 96 4.45 14.65 -0.62
N GLN A 97 3.90 13.71 0.15
CA GLN A 97 4.55 13.19 1.35
C GLN A 97 5.83 12.41 1.04
N ALA A 98 5.86 11.66 -0.06
CA ALA A 98 7.05 10.97 -0.54
C ALA A 98 8.06 11.91 -1.24
N GLY A 99 7.70 13.18 -1.48
CA GLY A 99 8.55 14.15 -2.18
C GLY A 99 8.77 13.80 -3.66
N VAL A 100 7.79 13.14 -4.30
CA VAL A 100 7.84 12.76 -5.71
C VAL A 100 7.07 13.79 -6.54
N LEU A 101 7.71 14.35 -7.56
CA LEU A 101 7.14 15.41 -8.38
C LEU A 101 6.46 14.89 -9.66
N SER A 102 6.87 13.71 -10.14
CA SER A 102 6.42 13.17 -11.42
C SER A 102 5.76 11.80 -11.24
N PRO A 103 4.54 11.59 -11.78
CA PRO A 103 3.77 10.35 -11.57
C PRO A 103 4.39 9.13 -12.26
N ASP A 104 5.14 9.32 -13.34
CA ASP A 104 5.85 8.26 -14.06
C ASP A 104 7.01 7.64 -13.25
N LEU A 105 7.45 8.31 -12.17
CA LEU A 105 8.41 7.77 -11.21
C LEU A 105 7.76 6.90 -10.13
N CYS A 106 6.42 6.81 -10.09
CA CYS A 106 5.69 6.04 -9.10
C CYS A 106 5.36 4.64 -9.62
N TYR A 107 5.77 3.63 -8.85
CA TYR A 107 5.41 2.23 -9.03
C TYR A 107 4.50 1.81 -7.89
N PHE A 108 3.36 1.19 -8.19
CA PHE A 108 2.32 0.92 -7.22
C PHE A 108 1.80 -0.50 -7.30
N VAL A 109 1.77 -1.16 -6.14
CA VAL A 109 1.35 -2.55 -6.00
C VAL A 109 0.18 -2.58 -5.03
N ASP A 110 -0.97 -3.10 -5.47
CA ASP A 110 -2.21 -3.14 -4.68
C ASP A 110 -3.12 -4.26 -5.19
N ASP A 111 -3.94 -4.81 -4.32
CA ASP A 111 -4.91 -5.87 -4.63
C ASP A 111 -6.27 -5.30 -5.09
N SER A 112 -6.58 -4.05 -4.72
CA SER A 112 -7.84 -3.42 -5.08
C SER A 112 -7.83 -2.91 -6.52
N ALA A 113 -8.73 -3.46 -7.34
CA ALA A 113 -8.90 -3.05 -8.73
C ALA A 113 -9.14 -1.54 -8.89
N ALA A 114 -9.98 -0.95 -8.02
CA ALA A 114 -10.29 0.48 -8.06
C ALA A 114 -9.05 1.35 -7.77
N ASN A 115 -8.16 0.90 -6.88
CA ASN A 115 -6.91 1.60 -6.58
C ASN A 115 -5.96 1.53 -7.79
N ILE A 116 -5.86 0.36 -8.42
CA ILE A 116 -5.05 0.16 -9.64
C ILE A 116 -5.55 1.04 -10.79
N GLU A 117 -6.87 1.11 -11.00
CA GLU A 117 -7.46 1.97 -12.03
C GLU A 117 -7.15 3.45 -11.79
N MET A 118 -7.27 3.92 -10.55
CA MET A 118 -6.96 5.32 -10.24
C MET A 118 -5.47 5.61 -10.44
N ALA A 119 -4.58 4.75 -9.94
CA ALA A 119 -3.14 4.89 -10.12
C ALA A 119 -2.76 4.94 -11.61
N THR A 120 -3.36 4.05 -12.42
CA THR A 120 -3.18 4.02 -13.88
C THR A 120 -3.65 5.33 -14.51
N LYS A 121 -4.84 5.85 -14.12
CA LYS A 121 -5.38 7.14 -14.62
C LYS A 121 -4.48 8.33 -14.27
N ILE A 122 -3.77 8.29 -13.14
CA ILE A 122 -2.84 9.33 -12.70
C ILE A 122 -1.48 9.23 -13.43
N GLY A 123 -1.18 8.08 -14.04
CA GLY A 123 0.06 7.84 -14.78
C GLY A 123 1.13 7.09 -13.97
N TRP A 124 0.76 6.45 -12.86
CA TRP A 124 1.66 5.55 -12.14
C TRP A 124 1.80 4.22 -12.89
N THR A 125 2.95 3.57 -12.76
CA THR A 125 3.10 2.17 -13.21
C THR A 125 2.53 1.24 -12.16
N THR A 126 1.61 0.34 -12.54
CA THR A 126 0.85 -0.46 -11.57
C THR A 126 1.06 -1.96 -11.71
N VAL A 127 1.04 -2.65 -10.57
CA VAL A 127 1.03 -4.11 -10.46
C VAL A 127 -0.20 -4.52 -9.65
N HIS A 128 -1.17 -5.17 -10.29
CA HIS A 128 -2.33 -5.71 -9.61
C HIS A 128 -2.01 -7.06 -8.97
N VAL A 129 -2.19 -7.19 -7.66
CA VAL A 129 -2.09 -8.47 -6.95
C VAL A 129 -3.46 -9.13 -6.96
N ASN A 130 -3.62 -10.22 -7.71
CA ASN A 130 -4.88 -10.94 -7.82
C ASN A 130 -4.63 -12.44 -7.64
N GLU A 131 -4.99 -12.99 -6.47
CA GLU A 131 -4.80 -14.40 -6.12
C GLU A 131 -5.57 -15.36 -7.05
N GLU A 132 -6.70 -14.90 -7.61
CA GLU A 132 -7.60 -15.68 -8.47
C GLU A 132 -7.82 -14.99 -9.83
N PRO A 133 -6.81 -14.96 -10.71
CA PRO A 133 -6.88 -14.25 -11.99
C PRO A 133 -7.77 -14.94 -13.04
N SER A 134 -8.31 -16.12 -12.73
CA SER A 134 -9.07 -16.96 -13.66
C SER A 134 -10.28 -16.21 -14.24
N GLY A 135 -10.17 -15.78 -15.50
CA GLY A 135 -11.23 -15.06 -16.21
C GLY A 135 -11.23 -13.54 -16.02
N SER A 136 -10.31 -12.97 -15.23
CA SER A 136 -10.13 -11.51 -15.16
C SER A 136 -9.28 -11.01 -16.33
N ALA A 137 -9.69 -9.92 -16.97
CA ALA A 137 -8.83 -9.20 -17.91
C ALA A 137 -7.63 -8.59 -17.15
N LEU A 138 -6.50 -8.43 -17.86
CA LEU A 138 -5.33 -7.74 -17.31
C LEU A 138 -5.72 -6.34 -16.82
N LEU A 139 -5.44 -6.05 -15.55
CA LEU A 139 -5.67 -4.74 -14.96
C LEU A 139 -4.34 -4.05 -14.60
N GLY A 140 -4.15 -2.83 -15.12
CA GLY A 140 -2.90 -2.09 -14.94
C GLY A 140 -1.79 -2.53 -15.91
N ASN A 141 -0.53 -2.23 -15.57
CA ASN A 141 0.62 -2.62 -16.42
C ASN A 141 1.00 -4.10 -16.24
N PHE A 142 0.90 -4.61 -15.01
CA PHE A 142 1.25 -5.98 -14.67
C PHE A 142 0.20 -6.56 -13.71
N GLN A 143 0.09 -7.89 -13.71
CA GLN A 143 -0.75 -8.62 -12.77
C GLN A 143 0.01 -9.85 -12.27
N ILE A 144 0.00 -10.07 -10.97
CA ILE A 144 0.68 -11.17 -10.28
C ILE A 144 -0.26 -11.82 -9.28
N ARG A 145 0.00 -13.10 -8.92
CA ARG A 145 -0.86 -13.82 -7.96
C ARG A 145 -0.42 -13.63 -6.52
N SER A 146 0.85 -13.34 -6.32
CA SER A 146 1.45 -13.13 -5.01
C SER A 146 2.47 -12.00 -5.10
N ILE A 147 2.59 -11.20 -4.05
CA ILE A 147 3.62 -10.16 -3.93
C ILE A 147 5.05 -10.70 -4.15
N MET A 148 5.27 -11.98 -3.87
CA MET A 148 6.56 -12.65 -4.07
C MET A 148 6.96 -12.78 -5.54
N GLU A 149 6.03 -12.58 -6.48
CA GLU A 149 6.28 -12.60 -7.92
C GLU A 149 6.70 -11.24 -8.48
N LEU A 150 6.73 -10.18 -7.65
CA LEU A 150 7.11 -8.83 -8.08
C LEU A 150 8.48 -8.78 -8.81
N PRO A 151 9.53 -9.52 -8.39
CA PRO A 151 10.80 -9.58 -9.13
C PRO A 151 10.68 -10.16 -10.54
N ASN A 152 9.65 -10.98 -10.84
CA ASN A 152 9.47 -11.56 -12.16
C ASN A 152 8.94 -10.54 -13.17
N VAL A 153 8.08 -9.62 -12.71
CA VAL A 153 7.47 -8.59 -13.56
C VAL A 153 8.24 -7.28 -13.56
N MET A 154 9.06 -7.04 -12.53
CA MET A 154 9.91 -5.86 -12.41
C MET A 154 11.36 -6.21 -12.04
N PRO A 155 12.06 -7.05 -12.85
CA PRO A 155 13.41 -7.52 -12.52
C PRO A 155 14.45 -6.39 -12.45
N GLN A 156 14.18 -5.24 -13.08
CA GLN A 156 15.07 -4.08 -13.05
C GLN A 156 15.36 -3.54 -11.65
N PHE A 157 14.50 -3.81 -10.65
CA PHE A 157 14.72 -3.40 -9.26
C PHE A 157 15.53 -4.40 -8.43
N TRP A 158 15.98 -5.51 -9.03
CA TRP A 158 16.83 -6.52 -8.40
C TRP A 158 18.03 -6.91 -9.28
N ASP A 159 18.26 -6.24 -10.40
CA ASP A 159 19.40 -6.49 -11.28
C ASP A 159 20.62 -5.66 -10.84
N HIS A 160 21.39 -6.24 -9.91
CA HIS A 160 22.61 -5.66 -9.34
C HIS A 160 23.74 -5.43 -10.37
N ARG A 161 23.51 -5.76 -11.66
CA ARG A 161 24.49 -5.65 -12.75
C ARG A 161 24.56 -4.25 -13.39
N ARG A 162 23.79 -3.27 -12.91
CA ARG A 162 23.83 -1.88 -13.40
C ARG A 162 24.48 -0.88 -12.43
N GLY A 163 25.34 -1.36 -11.53
CA GLY A 163 26.16 -0.52 -10.64
C GLY A 163 27.64 -0.52 -11.03
N SER A 164 28.00 0.02 -12.22
CA SER A 164 29.34 0.53 -12.58
C SER A 164 29.32 1.09 -14.00
N LEU A 165 29.00 2.37 -14.13
CA LEU A 165 29.46 3.24 -15.24
C LEU A 165 29.83 4.59 -14.65
#